data_AF-A0A936U6U7-F1
#
_entry.id   AF-A0A936U6U7-F1
#
_cell.length_a   1.000
_cell.length_b   1.000
_cell.length_c   1.000
_cell.angle_alpha   90.00
_cell.angle_beta   90.00
_cell.angle_gamma   90.00
#
_symmetry.space_group_name_H-M   'P 1'
#
loop_
_entity.id
_entity.type
_entity.pdbx_description
1 polymer ?
#
loop_
_entity_poly.entity_id
_entity_poly.type
_entity_poly.pdbx_seq_one_letter_code
_entity_poly.pdbx_strand_id
1 'polypeptide(L)'
;MRPRLALDQNFPVPIIKALQDSIVEVSLDPIYEIDPRLSRLDDWALLVALKNHPAQYMGLITTDARMLDQPRELAAMLQTGLSMIVAVGAGHDPLRATGLVLTHLPRIAALLKAHTPQIWRLNAHTPKPDTPRELIQALASKQKTSFPELFNSVKLTESELSG
;
A
#
# COMPACT_ATOMS: atom_id res chain seq x y z
N MET A 1 16.11 11.51 10.77
CA MET A 1 16.46 10.89 9.46
C MET A 1 15.22 10.17 8.96
N ARG A 2 14.84 10.35 7.69
CA ARG A 2 13.64 9.72 7.13
C ARG A 2 13.92 8.23 6.86
N PRO A 3 13.10 7.28 7.33
CA PRO A 3 13.26 5.86 7.03
C PRO A 3 13.41 5.61 5.53
N ARG A 4 14.29 4.69 5.13
CA ARG A 4 14.44 4.26 3.73
C ARG A 4 13.87 2.87 3.55
N LEU A 5 13.00 2.70 2.57
CA LEU A 5 12.42 1.42 2.19
C LEU A 5 12.77 1.15 0.73
N ALA A 6 13.29 -0.05 0.48
CA ALA A 6 13.53 -0.51 -0.88
C ALA A 6 12.19 -0.94 -1.51
N LEU A 7 11.97 -0.59 -2.78
CA LEU A 7 10.83 -1.04 -3.57
C LEU A 7 11.29 -2.13 -4.55
N ASP A 8 10.61 -3.26 -4.52
CA ASP A 8 10.77 -4.32 -5.51
C ASP A 8 10.51 -3.83 -6.95
N GLN A 9 11.03 -4.54 -7.95
CA GLN A 9 10.96 -4.20 -9.38
C GLN A 9 9.53 -4.14 -9.93
N ASN A 10 8.57 -4.72 -9.23
CA ASN A 10 7.16 -4.73 -9.61
C ASN A 10 6.46 -3.37 -9.40
N PHE A 11 7.13 -2.38 -8.79
CA PHE A 11 6.57 -1.04 -8.60
C PHE A 11 6.89 -0.10 -9.78
N PRO A 12 5.91 0.67 -10.28
CA PRO A 12 6.06 1.54 -11.43
C PRO A 12 6.86 2.80 -11.05
N VAL A 13 8.16 2.79 -11.34
CA VAL A 13 9.10 3.88 -11.07
C VAL A 13 8.59 5.28 -11.46
N PRO A 14 7.95 5.50 -12.63
CA PRO A 14 7.45 6.83 -12.99
C PRO A 14 6.44 7.39 -11.99
N ILE A 15 5.59 6.55 -11.41
CA ILE A 15 4.58 6.96 -10.44
C ILE A 15 5.22 7.29 -9.10
N ILE A 16 6.16 6.45 -8.64
CA ILE A 16 6.89 6.69 -7.40
C ILE A 16 7.66 8.01 -7.48
N LYS A 17 8.34 8.26 -8.60
CA LYS A 17 9.07 9.52 -8.83
C LYS A 17 8.14 10.73 -8.87
N ALA A 18 7.01 10.64 -9.56
CA ALA A 18 6.04 11.73 -9.63
C ALA A 18 5.46 12.12 -8.25
N LEU A 19 5.43 11.17 -7.31
CA LEU A 19 4.88 11.36 -5.97
C LEU A 19 5.95 11.61 -4.90
N GLN A 20 7.25 11.55 -5.24
CA GLN A 20 8.33 11.55 -4.26
C GLN A 20 8.32 12.78 -3.34
N ASP A 21 7.93 13.95 -3.86
CA ASP A 21 7.90 15.22 -3.15
C ASP A 21 6.67 15.32 -2.24
N SER A 22 5.61 14.56 -2.54
CA SER A 22 4.37 14.49 -1.75
C SER A 22 4.46 13.46 -0.63
N ILE A 23 5.28 12.43 -0.79
CA ILE A 23 5.58 11.49 0.28
C ILE A 23 6.60 12.19 1.18
N VAL A 24 6.32 12.35 2.47
CA VAL A 24 7.23 13.02 3.42
C VAL A 24 7.74 12.08 4.52
N GLU A 25 7.11 10.92 4.67
CA GLU A 25 7.28 10.04 5.81
C GLU A 25 8.43 9.04 5.64
N VAL A 26 8.63 8.49 4.43
CA VAL A 26 9.68 7.48 4.12
C VAL A 26 10.26 7.64 2.72
N SER A 27 11.58 7.50 2.55
CA SER A 27 12.18 7.48 1.21
C SER A 27 11.89 6.12 0.59
N LEU A 28 11.42 6.12 -0.65
CA LEU A 28 11.12 4.92 -1.41
C LEU A 28 12.11 4.80 -2.55
N ASP A 29 12.98 3.80 -2.50
CA ASP A 29 14.06 3.64 -3.48
C ASP A 29 13.83 2.34 -4.28
N PRO A 30 13.51 2.40 -5.58
CA PRO A 30 13.43 1.21 -6.42
C PRO A 30 14.75 0.44 -6.43
N ILE A 31 14.72 -0.88 -6.22
CA ILE A 31 15.94 -1.69 -6.08
C ILE A 31 16.92 -1.54 -7.25
N TYR A 32 16.40 -1.39 -8.47
CA TYR A 32 17.21 -1.18 -9.67
C TYR A 32 17.97 0.16 -9.66
N GLU A 33 17.41 1.19 -9.02
CA GLU A 33 18.04 2.51 -8.88
C GLU A 33 19.05 2.55 -7.72
N ILE A 34 18.94 1.63 -6.76
CA ILE A 34 19.94 1.46 -5.69
C ILE A 34 21.22 0.85 -6.27
N ASP A 35 21.11 -0.35 -6.87
CA ASP A 35 22.14 -1.01 -7.67
C ASP A 35 21.45 -2.04 -8.58
N PRO A 36 21.58 -1.97 -9.92
CA PRO A 36 20.96 -2.90 -10.86
C PRO A 36 21.22 -4.39 -10.60
N ARG A 37 22.30 -4.72 -9.87
CA ARG A 37 22.64 -6.10 -9.50
C ARG A 37 21.72 -6.67 -8.42
N LEU A 38 21.08 -5.82 -7.60
CA LEU A 38 20.17 -6.25 -6.54
C LEU A 38 18.95 -6.99 -7.08
N SER A 39 18.43 -6.60 -8.24
CA SER A 39 17.31 -7.27 -8.92
C SER A 39 17.61 -8.69 -9.41
N ARG A 40 18.87 -9.14 -9.31
CA ARG A 40 19.31 -10.49 -9.71
C ARG A 40 19.60 -11.41 -8.53
N LEU A 41 19.52 -10.88 -7.31
CA LEU A 41 19.76 -11.65 -6.11
C LEU A 41 18.52 -12.48 -5.77
N ASP A 42 18.74 -13.63 -5.15
CA ASP A 42 17.68 -14.31 -4.41
C ASP A 42 17.15 -13.37 -3.30
N ASP A 43 15.87 -13.54 -2.95
CA ASP A 43 15.17 -12.75 -1.95
C ASP A 43 15.90 -12.63 -0.61
N TRP A 44 16.42 -13.74 -0.07
CA TRP A 44 17.20 -13.73 1.17
C TRP A 44 18.51 -12.94 1.03
N ALA A 45 19.16 -13.01 -0.13
CA ALA A 45 20.42 -12.32 -0.40
C ALA A 45 20.19 -10.82 -0.61
N LEU A 46 19.06 -10.44 -1.20
CA LEU A 46 18.61 -9.05 -1.29
C LEU A 46 18.47 -8.44 0.11
N LEU A 47 17.82 -9.13 1.05
CA LEU A 47 17.68 -8.64 2.44
C LEU A 47 19.05 -8.40 3.10
N VAL A 48 20.00 -9.32 2.91
CA VAL A 48 21.38 -9.16 3.42
C VAL A 48 22.09 -7.98 2.75
N ALA A 49 21.93 -7.82 1.44
CA ALA A 49 22.54 -6.72 0.70
C ALA A 49 21.99 -5.36 1.16
N LEU A 50 20.68 -5.24 1.35
CA LEU A 50 20.03 -4.01 1.84
C LEU A 50 20.48 -3.65 3.26
N LYS A 51 20.65 -4.66 4.14
CA LYS A 51 21.17 -4.47 5.50
C LYS A 51 22.58 -3.86 5.50
N ASN A 52 23.44 -4.33 4.60
CA ASN A 52 24.84 -3.90 4.52
C ASN A 52 25.02 -2.62 3.68
N HIS A 53 23.95 -2.09 3.09
CA HIS A 53 24.03 -0.90 2.26
C HIS A 53 24.28 0.37 3.11
N PRO A 54 25.17 1.30 2.68
CA PRO A 54 25.48 2.52 3.44
C PRO A 54 24.27 3.42 3.75
N ALA A 55 23.23 3.36 2.92
CA ALA A 55 21.99 4.11 3.12
C ALA A 55 21.08 3.56 4.24
N GLN A 56 21.44 2.43 4.86
CA GLN A 56 20.75 1.84 6.02
C GLN A 56 19.24 1.65 5.82
N TYR A 57 18.87 0.79 4.87
CA TYR A 57 17.47 0.45 4.63
C TYR A 57 16.83 -0.15 5.88
N MET A 58 15.55 0.19 6.09
CA MET A 58 14.75 -0.31 7.21
C MET A 58 13.81 -1.43 6.79
N GLY A 59 13.61 -1.63 5.49
CA GLY A 59 12.77 -2.69 5.00
C GLY A 59 12.68 -2.77 3.48
N LEU A 60 11.97 -3.80 3.04
CA LEU A 60 11.64 -4.09 1.65
C LEU A 60 10.11 -4.05 1.48
N ILE A 61 9.67 -3.39 0.41
CA ILE A 61 8.29 -3.39 -0.05
C ILE A 61 8.21 -4.27 -1.29
N THR A 62 7.34 -5.27 -1.29
CA THR A 62 7.17 -6.24 -2.40
C THR A 62 5.70 -6.57 -2.66
N THR A 63 5.43 -7.11 -3.83
CA THR A 63 4.15 -7.76 -4.18
C THR A 63 4.20 -9.28 -4.01
N ASP A 64 5.38 -9.87 -3.80
CA ASP A 64 5.52 -11.33 -3.66
C ASP A 64 5.27 -11.77 -2.22
N ALA A 65 4.04 -12.23 -1.96
CA ALA A 65 3.67 -12.75 -0.66
C ALA A 65 4.32 -14.10 -0.32
N ARG A 66 4.84 -14.82 -1.33
CA ARG A 66 5.46 -16.15 -1.12
C ARG A 66 6.76 -16.04 -0.33
N MET A 67 7.37 -14.85 -0.30
CA MET A 67 8.56 -14.60 0.52
C MET A 67 8.33 -14.90 2.01
N LEU A 68 7.08 -14.71 2.47
CA LEU A 68 6.70 -14.98 3.86
C LEU A 68 6.50 -16.47 4.16
N ASP A 69 6.51 -17.33 3.15
CA ASP A 69 6.36 -18.78 3.26
C ASP A 69 7.71 -19.50 3.17
N GLN A 70 8.81 -18.78 2.89
CA GLN A 70 10.15 -19.34 2.75
C GLN A 70 10.94 -19.23 4.07
N PRO A 71 11.29 -20.34 4.74
CA PRO A 71 12.01 -20.29 6.02
C PRO A 71 13.33 -19.54 5.94
N ARG A 72 14.04 -19.62 4.81
CA ARG A 72 15.32 -18.95 4.61
C ARG A 72 15.18 -17.43 4.60
N GLU A 73 14.09 -16.92 4.05
CA GLU A 73 13.83 -15.48 3.98
C GLU A 73 13.37 -14.92 5.31
N LEU A 74 12.50 -15.64 6.03
CA LEU A 74 12.14 -15.31 7.41
C LEU A 74 13.38 -15.28 8.33
N ALA A 75 14.30 -16.24 8.18
CA ALA A 75 15.56 -16.23 8.91
C ALA A 75 16.44 -15.02 8.54
N ALA A 76 16.53 -14.66 7.26
CA ALA A 76 17.25 -13.47 6.81
C ALA A 76 16.62 -12.17 7.37
N MET A 77 15.29 -12.06 7.41
CA MET A 77 14.61 -10.93 8.04
C MET A 77 14.96 -10.81 9.53
N LEU A 78 14.92 -11.92 10.28
CA LEU A 78 15.27 -11.94 11.70
C LEU A 78 16.71 -11.49 11.96
N GLN A 79 17.65 -11.98 11.14
CA GLN A 79 19.08 -11.66 11.30
C GLN A 79 19.43 -10.24 10.85
N THR A 80 18.79 -9.74 9.79
CA THR A 80 19.03 -8.38 9.29
C THR A 80 18.31 -7.33 10.12
N GLY A 81 17.18 -7.69 10.73
CA GLY A 81 16.26 -6.78 11.42
C GLY A 81 15.49 -5.88 10.46
N LEU A 82 15.40 -6.24 9.18
CA LEU A 82 14.63 -5.53 8.16
C LEU A 82 13.15 -5.88 8.27
N SER A 83 12.29 -4.87 8.09
CA SER A 83 10.85 -5.07 7.97
C SER A 83 10.46 -5.43 6.53
N MET A 84 9.38 -6.18 6.37
CA MET A 84 8.81 -6.50 5.06
C MET A 84 7.38 -5.97 4.96
N ILE A 85 7.10 -5.23 3.90
CA ILE A 85 5.79 -4.69 3.58
C ILE A 85 5.33 -5.37 2.29
N VAL A 86 4.25 -6.15 2.38
CA VAL A 86 3.75 -6.97 1.28
C VAL A 86 2.39 -6.46 0.85
N ALA A 87 2.27 -6.03 -0.41
CA ALA A 87 0.99 -5.74 -1.04
C ALA A 87 0.29 -7.04 -1.47
N VAL A 88 -0.42 -7.67 -0.54
CA VAL A 88 -1.10 -8.95 -0.73
C VAL A 88 -2.29 -8.81 -1.67
N GLY A 89 -2.41 -9.75 -2.61
CA GLY A 89 -3.55 -9.79 -3.54
C GLY A 89 -3.54 -8.71 -4.63
N ALA A 90 -2.48 -7.90 -4.72
CA ALA A 90 -2.26 -7.02 -5.86
C ALA A 90 -1.87 -7.80 -7.13
N GLY A 91 -1.31 -9.00 -6.98
CA GLY A 91 -0.91 -9.84 -8.11
C GLY A 91 0.09 -9.12 -9.01
N HIS A 92 -0.16 -9.12 -10.31
CA HIS A 92 0.62 -8.40 -11.32
C HIS A 92 0.07 -6.99 -11.61
N ASP A 93 -0.75 -6.41 -10.73
CA ASP A 93 -1.26 -5.04 -10.87
C ASP A 93 -0.36 -4.06 -10.09
N PRO A 94 0.63 -3.43 -10.76
CA PRO A 94 1.56 -2.49 -10.14
C PRO A 94 0.85 -1.24 -9.60
N LEU A 95 -0.27 -0.82 -10.19
CA LEU A 95 -1.01 0.37 -9.74
C LEU A 95 -1.73 0.09 -8.43
N ARG A 96 -2.42 -1.06 -8.35
CA ARG A 96 -3.11 -1.48 -7.12
C ARG A 96 -2.11 -1.67 -5.98
N ALA A 97 -0.96 -2.28 -6.23
CA ALA A 97 0.11 -2.42 -5.25
C ALA A 97 0.61 -1.06 -4.76
N THR A 98 0.87 -0.13 -5.69
CA THR A 98 1.33 1.22 -5.37
C THR A 98 0.31 1.97 -4.52
N GLY A 99 -0.97 1.96 -4.92
CA GLY A 99 -2.05 2.61 -4.18
C GLY A 99 -2.21 2.05 -2.76
N LEU A 100 -2.08 0.73 -2.59
CA LEU A 100 -2.10 0.09 -1.27
C LEU A 100 -0.94 0.56 -0.38
N VAL A 101 0.28 0.56 -0.91
CA VAL A 101 1.46 1.03 -0.18
C VAL A 101 1.26 2.48 0.24
N LEU A 102 0.90 3.36 -0.69
CA LEU A 102 0.71 4.79 -0.41
C LEU A 102 -0.39 5.05 0.63
N THR A 103 -1.51 4.32 0.56
CA THR A 103 -2.63 4.45 1.51
C THR A 103 -2.21 4.13 2.95
N HIS A 104 -1.31 3.15 3.13
CA HIS A 104 -0.87 2.72 4.46
C HIS A 104 0.46 3.33 4.91
N LEU A 105 1.17 4.01 4.00
CA LEU A 105 2.54 4.49 4.21
C LEU A 105 2.70 5.38 5.45
N PRO A 106 1.82 6.37 5.73
CA PRO A 106 1.98 7.22 6.91
C PRO A 106 1.91 6.44 8.21
N ARG A 107 1.00 5.45 8.29
CA ARG A 107 0.87 4.58 9.47
C ARG A 107 2.05 3.63 9.62
N ILE A 108 2.53 3.05 8.52
CA ILE A 108 3.73 2.19 8.53
C ILE A 108 4.91 3.01 9.04
N ALA A 109 5.14 4.20 8.49
CA ALA A 109 6.24 5.08 8.87
C ALA A 109 6.23 5.43 10.35
N ALA A 110 5.06 5.74 10.91
CA ALA A 110 4.90 6.08 12.32
C ALA A 110 5.15 4.90 13.27
N LEU A 111 5.03 3.65 12.79
CA LEU A 111 5.13 2.43 13.60
C LEU A 111 6.37 1.58 13.28
N LEU A 112 7.15 1.99 12.29
CA LEU A 112 8.34 1.28 11.83
C LEU A 112 9.44 1.37 12.89
N LYS A 113 10.00 0.22 13.29
CA LYS A 113 11.04 0.14 14.31
C LYS A 113 12.35 -0.32 13.69
N ALA A 114 13.42 0.45 13.92
CA ALA A 114 14.75 0.04 13.53
C ALA A 114 15.17 -1.25 14.24
N HIS A 115 15.84 -2.16 13.52
CA HIS A 115 16.37 -3.42 14.04
C HIS A 115 15.34 -4.38 14.67
N THR A 116 14.04 -4.09 14.52
CA THR A 116 12.96 -4.97 14.94
C THR A 116 12.18 -5.33 13.68
N PRO A 117 12.38 -6.53 13.12
CA PRO A 117 11.73 -6.91 11.87
C PRO A 117 10.22 -6.98 12.08
N GLN A 118 9.47 -6.26 11.25
CA GLN A 118 8.01 -6.24 11.24
C GLN A 118 7.50 -6.74 9.89
N ILE A 119 6.38 -7.48 9.90
CA ILE A 119 5.70 -7.93 8.69
C ILE A 119 4.39 -7.15 8.56
N TRP A 120 4.22 -6.45 7.45
CA TRP A 120 3.00 -5.71 7.12
C TRP A 120 2.34 -6.33 5.90
N ARG A 121 1.17 -6.93 6.07
CA ARG A 121 0.36 -7.48 4.97
C ARG A 121 -0.72 -6.47 4.58
N LEU A 122 -0.50 -5.75 3.48
CA LEU A 122 -1.44 -4.76 2.95
C LEU A 122 -2.44 -5.45 2.04
N ASN A 123 -3.73 -5.30 2.31
CA ASN A 123 -4.79 -5.95 1.52
C ASN A 123 -5.73 -4.88 0.96
N ALA A 124 -6.08 -5.01 -0.33
CA ALA A 124 -7.15 -4.21 -0.91
C ALA A 124 -8.48 -4.94 -0.71
N HIS A 125 -9.32 -4.41 0.18
CA HIS A 125 -10.72 -4.76 0.18
C HIS A 125 -11.40 -4.00 -0.98
N THR A 126 -11.94 -4.73 -1.95
CA THR A 126 -12.83 -4.14 -2.95
C THR A 126 -14.25 -4.25 -2.41
N PRO A 127 -14.85 -3.17 -1.85
CA PRO A 127 -16.24 -3.23 -1.43
C PRO A 127 -17.14 -3.44 -2.65
N LYS A 128 -18.32 -4.05 -2.44
CA LYS A 128 -19.37 -3.99 -3.45
C LYS A 128 -19.82 -2.54 -3.60
N PRO A 129 -20.08 -2.06 -4.81
CA PRO A 129 -20.62 -0.71 -4.98
C PRO A 129 -22.02 -0.65 -4.35
N ASP A 130 -22.24 0.34 -3.50
CA ASP A 130 -23.59 0.71 -3.09
C ASP A 130 -24.28 1.45 -4.23
N THR A 131 -25.56 1.18 -4.46
CA THR A 131 -26.37 2.01 -5.35
C THR A 131 -26.85 3.27 -4.61
N PRO A 132 -27.03 4.41 -5.28
CA PRO A 132 -27.63 5.59 -4.66
C PRO A 132 -28.98 5.29 -3.98
N ARG A 133 -29.75 4.36 -4.55
CA ARG A 133 -31.01 3.90 -3.97
C ARG A 133 -30.82 3.23 -2.62
N GLU A 134 -29.86 2.30 -2.50
CA GLU A 134 -29.55 1.64 -1.23
C GLU A 134 -29.09 2.64 -0.17
N LEU A 135 -28.29 3.63 -0.56
CA LEU A 135 -27.84 4.70 0.33
C LEU A 135 -29.01 5.58 0.81
N ILE A 136 -29.90 6.00 -0.10
CA ILE A 136 -31.11 6.77 0.27
C ILE A 136 -32.04 5.93 1.14
N GLN A 137 -32.16 4.62 0.88
CA GLN A 137 -32.97 3.72 1.70
C GLN A 137 -32.37 3.56 3.11
N ALA A 138 -31.05 3.46 3.24
CA ALA A 138 -30.38 3.44 4.54
C ALA A 138 -30.59 4.76 5.31
N LEU A 139 -30.57 5.90 4.62
CA LEU A 139 -30.87 7.21 5.21
C LEU A 139 -32.34 7.34 5.65
N ALA A 140 -33.28 6.87 4.83
CA ALA A 140 -34.70 6.86 5.15
C ALA A 140 -34.98 6.03 6.42
N SER A 141 -34.40 4.82 6.51
CA SER A 141 -34.49 3.98 7.71
C SER A 141 -33.93 4.68 8.95
N LYS A 142 -32.79 5.37 8.86
CA LYS A 142 -32.21 6.15 9.97
C LYS A 142 -33.13 7.30 10.42
N GLN A 143 -33.87 7.90 9.50
CA GLN A 143 -34.82 8.99 9.75
C GLN A 143 -36.23 8.50 10.10
N LYS A 144 -36.44 7.18 10.23
CA LYS A 144 -37.76 6.56 10.46
C LYS A 144 -38.81 6.93 9.40
N THR A 145 -38.38 7.08 8.16
CA THR A 145 -39.23 7.35 6.98
C THR A 145 -39.00 6.28 5.91
N SER A 146 -39.80 6.28 4.85
CA SER A 146 -39.66 5.36 3.71
C SER A 146 -38.79 5.95 2.59
N PHE A 147 -38.23 5.08 1.74
CA PHE A 147 -37.49 5.51 0.56
C PHE A 147 -38.31 6.48 -0.33
N PRO A 148 -39.59 6.19 -0.69
CA PRO A 148 -40.38 7.11 -1.50
C PRO A 148 -40.58 8.48 -0.84
N GLU A 149 -40.77 8.54 0.47
CA GLU A 149 -40.95 9.80 1.20
C GLU A 149 -39.67 10.64 1.18
N LEU A 150 -38.53 10.05 1.57
CA LEU A 150 -37.25 10.77 1.58
C LEU A 150 -36.82 11.15 0.17
N PHE A 151 -36.98 10.27 -0.81
CA PHE A 151 -36.59 10.57 -2.19
C PHE A 151 -37.44 11.70 -2.76
N ASN A 152 -38.75 11.69 -2.55
CA ASN A 152 -39.62 12.75 -3.07
C ASN A 152 -39.38 14.11 -2.41
N SER A 153 -38.88 14.15 -1.17
CA SER A 153 -38.59 15.41 -0.48
C SER A 153 -37.26 16.05 -0.91
N VAL A 154 -36.32 15.27 -1.46
CA VAL A 154 -34.99 15.75 -1.87
C VAL A 154 -34.70 15.61 -3.36
N LYS A 155 -35.60 15.01 -4.15
CA LYS A 155 -35.40 14.89 -5.60
C LYS A 155 -35.35 16.28 -6.23
N LEU A 156 -34.42 16.45 -7.16
CA LEU A 156 -34.26 17.68 -7.92
C LEU A 156 -35.49 17.93 -8.80
N THR A 157 -35.88 19.19 -8.90
CA THR A 157 -36.90 19.66 -9.84
C THR A 157 -36.36 19.68 -11.28
N GLU A 158 -37.25 19.73 -12.27
CA GLU A 158 -36.84 19.81 -13.68
C GLU A 158 -36.00 21.06 -13.97
N SER A 159 -36.30 22.20 -13.32
CA SER A 159 -35.50 23.42 -13.42
C SER A 159 -34.09 23.23 -12.86
N GLU A 160 -33.94 22.50 -11.75
CA GLU A 160 -32.61 22.22 -11.18
C GLU A 160 -31.82 21.20 -12.03
N LEU A 161 -32.51 20.34 -12.77
CA LEU A 161 -31.88 19.37 -13.68
C LEU A 161 -31.50 19.96 -15.04
N SER A 162 -32.16 21.05 -15.46
CA SER A 162 -31.95 21.66 -16.79
C SER A 162 -30.92 22.79 -16.83
N GLY A 163 -30.52 23.32 -15.66
CA GLY A 163 -29.48 24.36 -15.54
C GLY A 163 -30.00 25.78 -15.71
#